data_AF-A0A8D8FUI1-F1
#
_entry.id   AF-A0A8D8FUI1-F1
#
_cell.length_a   1.000
_cell.length_b   1.000
_cell.length_c   1.000
_cell.angle_alpha   90.00
_cell.angle_beta   90.00
_cell.angle_gamma   90.00
#
_symmetry.space_group_name_H-M   'P 1'
#
loop_
_entity.id
_entity.type
_entity.pdbx_description
1 polymer ?
#
loop_
_entity_poly.entity_id
_entity_poly.type
_entity_poly.pdbx_seq_one_letter_code
_entity_poly.pdbx_strand_id
1 'polypeptide(L)'
;LTVCFGNVMMYSSYNRFTNNVNRDVTVVTIMDTLTSMLAGLIVFGVIGHLAHVTNAPDLSKVVRGGGGLAFITYPDAIAKFTFWPQFFAVAFFLMLFVLGIGSIVGMATTIMT
;
A
#
# COMPACT_ATOMS: atom_id res chain seq x y z
N LEU A 1 5.79 -8.58 2.38
CA LEU A 1 5.87 -9.81 3.22
C LEU A 1 6.63 -9.62 4.56
N THR A 2 6.01 -9.87 5.73
CA THR A 2 6.68 -9.77 7.07
C THR A 2 7.08 -11.16 7.61
N VAL A 3 8.03 -11.82 6.95
CA VAL A 3 8.35 -13.24 7.20
C VAL A 3 8.94 -13.50 8.59
N CYS A 4 9.67 -12.54 9.17
CA CYS A 4 10.37 -12.72 10.44
C CYS A 4 9.64 -12.13 11.67
N PHE A 5 8.45 -11.56 11.49
CA PHE A 5 7.69 -10.90 12.56
C PHE A 5 6.67 -11.81 13.26
N GLY A 6 6.67 -13.12 12.98
CA GLY A 6 5.74 -14.08 13.61
C GLY A 6 4.32 -14.06 13.05
N ASN A 7 3.87 -12.99 12.39
CA ASN A 7 2.51 -12.85 11.86
C ASN A 7 2.08 -14.01 10.95
N VAL A 8 2.97 -14.45 10.05
CA VAL A 8 2.66 -15.55 9.12
C VAL A 8 2.59 -16.90 9.85
N MET A 9 3.43 -17.09 10.88
CA MET A 9 3.38 -18.29 11.72
C MET A 9 2.09 -18.34 12.55
N MET A 10 1.68 -17.19 13.12
CA MET A 10 0.41 -17.07 13.83
C MET A 10 -0.78 -17.39 12.91
N TYR A 11 -0.84 -16.82 11.69
CA TYR A 11 -1.92 -17.19 10.76
C TYR A 11 -1.90 -18.68 10.37
N SER A 12 -0.71 -19.28 10.29
CA SER A 12 -0.57 -20.71 9.99
C SER A 12 -1.01 -21.63 11.15
N SER A 13 -0.94 -21.17 12.41
CA SER A 13 -1.31 -21.99 13.58
C SER A 13 -2.83 -22.26 13.67
N TYR A 14 -3.66 -21.40 13.07
CA TYR A 14 -5.11 -21.59 12.95
C TYR A 14 -5.51 -22.46 11.75
N ASN A 15 -4.55 -22.92 10.95
CA ASN A 15 -4.83 -23.72 9.76
C ASN A 15 -5.08 -25.19 10.11
N ARG A 16 -5.85 -25.92 9.28
CA ARG A 16 -6.02 -27.37 9.47
C ARG A 16 -4.72 -28.10 9.12
N PHE A 17 -4.37 -29.14 9.87
CA PHE A 17 -3.14 -29.93 9.66
C PHE A 17 -3.02 -30.55 8.25
N THR A 18 -4.14 -30.75 7.55
CA THR A 18 -4.16 -31.30 6.18
C THR A 18 -4.25 -30.23 5.08
N ASN A 19 -4.22 -28.93 5.42
CA ASN A 19 -4.32 -27.87 4.43
C ASN A 19 -3.01 -27.70 3.64
N ASN A 20 -3.12 -27.41 2.35
CA ASN A 20 -1.97 -27.31 1.45
C ASN A 20 -1.35 -25.89 1.51
N VAL A 21 -0.55 -25.65 2.55
CA VAL A 21 0.13 -24.37 2.79
C VAL A 21 1.01 -23.92 1.63
N ASN A 22 1.60 -24.84 0.86
CA ASN A 22 2.48 -24.49 -0.27
C ASN A 22 1.71 -23.73 -1.36
N ARG A 23 0.48 -24.14 -1.66
CA ARG A 23 -0.36 -23.45 -2.65
C ARG A 23 -0.75 -22.06 -2.16
N ASP A 24 -1.13 -21.95 -0.89
CA ASP A 24 -1.57 -20.69 -0.28
C ASP A 24 -0.42 -19.67 -0.26
N VAL A 25 0.78 -20.10 0.14
CA VAL A 25 1.98 -19.24 0.17
C VAL A 25 2.37 -18.77 -1.23
N THR A 26 2.30 -19.64 -2.25
CA THR A 26 2.58 -19.23 -3.64
C THR A 26 1.58 -18.17 -4.12
N VAL A 27 0.28 -18.33 -3.85
CA VAL A 27 -0.73 -17.36 -4.25
C VAL A 27 -0.54 -16.03 -3.52
N VAL A 28 -0.30 -16.05 -2.21
CA VAL A 28 -0.09 -14.83 -1.40
C VAL A 28 1.13 -14.06 -1.87
N THR A 29 2.25 -14.75 -2.14
CA THR A 29 3.50 -14.11 -2.57
C THR A 29 3.36 -13.47 -3.95
N ILE A 30 2.68 -14.14 -4.88
CA ILE A 30 2.40 -13.59 -6.22
C ILE A 30 1.51 -12.36 -6.10
N MET A 31 0.45 -12.42 -5.29
CA MET A 31 -0.47 -11.29 -5.10
C MET A 31 0.20 -10.08 -4.43
N ASP A 32 1.07 -10.29 -3.43
CA ASP A 32 1.87 -9.22 -2.79
C ASP A 32 2.78 -8.53 -3.82
N THR A 33 3.44 -9.33 -4.66
CA THR A 33 4.35 -8.83 -5.70
C THR A 33 3.61 -8.04 -6.78
N LEU A 34 2.49 -8.57 -7.28
CA LEU A 34 1.67 -7.89 -8.29
C LEU A 34 1.07 -6.60 -7.76
N THR A 35 0.56 -6.62 -6.52
CA THR A 35 0.00 -5.42 -5.88
C THR A 35 1.08 -4.34 -5.70
N SER A 36 2.29 -4.74 -5.30
CA SER A 36 3.43 -3.83 -5.15
C SER A 36 3.86 -3.23 -6.50
N MET A 37 3.89 -4.03 -7.56
CA MET A 37 4.22 -3.58 -8.91
C MET A 37 3.17 -2.59 -9.45
N LEU A 38 1.88 -2.92 -9.29
CA LEU A 38 0.77 -2.04 -9.68
C LEU A 38 0.78 -0.74 -8.88
N ALA A 39 1.00 -0.80 -7.57
CA ALA A 39 1.14 0.37 -6.73
C ALA A 39 2.30 1.26 -7.20
N GLY A 40 3.44 0.68 -7.57
CA GLY A 40 4.57 1.42 -8.15
C GLY A 40 4.18 2.14 -9.45
N LEU A 41 3.53 1.47 -10.38
CA LEU A 41 3.05 2.07 -11.63
C LEU A 41 2.07 3.23 -11.38
N ILE A 42 1.15 3.06 -10.43
CA ILE A 42 0.18 4.12 -10.04
C ILE A 42 0.92 5.32 -9.43
N VAL A 43 1.85 5.09 -8.49
CA VAL A 43 2.65 6.15 -7.86
C VAL A 43 3.40 6.96 -8.92
N PHE A 44 4.12 6.29 -9.83
CA PHE A 44 4.85 6.97 -10.90
C PHE A 44 3.93 7.70 -11.87
N GLY A 45 2.75 7.15 -12.20
CA GLY A 45 1.76 7.80 -13.04
C GLY A 45 1.21 9.10 -12.41
N VAL A 46 0.85 9.05 -11.13
CA VAL A 46 0.32 10.22 -10.39
C VAL A 46 1.38 11.32 -10.26
N ILE A 47 2.61 10.95 -9.90
CA ILE A 47 3.72 11.92 -9.78
C ILE A 47 4.08 12.49 -11.15
N GLY A 48 4.09 11.67 -12.22
CA GLY A 48 4.37 12.13 -13.57
C GLY A 48 3.34 13.15 -14.06
N HIS A 49 2.05 12.92 -13.77
CA HIS A 49 0.99 13.89 -14.04
C HIS A 49 1.21 15.19 -13.25
N LEU A 50 1.54 15.09 -11.95
CA LEU A 50 1.80 16.24 -11.10
C LEU A 50 3.00 17.08 -11.60
N ALA A 51 4.08 16.43 -12.06
CA ALA A 51 5.26 17.09 -12.61
C ALA A 51 4.92 17.86 -13.91
N HIS A 52 4.11 17.24 -14.79
CA HIS A 52 3.65 17.86 -16.02
C HIS A 52 2.77 19.09 -15.77
N VAL A 53 1.84 19.02 -14.81
CA VAL A 53 0.93 20.14 -14.48
C VAL A 53 1.66 21.29 -13.78
N THR A 54 2.68 20.99 -12.97
CA THR A 54 3.39 21.99 -12.16
C THR A 54 4.57 22.64 -12.90
N ASN A 55 4.88 22.22 -14.13
CA ASN A 55 6.07 22.66 -14.90
C ASN A 55 7.36 22.58 -14.08
N ALA A 56 7.45 21.61 -13.17
CA ALA A 56 8.60 21.39 -12.32
C ALA A 56 9.46 20.28 -12.96
N PRO A 57 10.62 20.59 -13.57
CA PRO A 57 11.45 19.59 -14.23
C PRO A 57 12.11 18.60 -13.25
N ASP A 58 12.22 18.96 -11.97
CA ASP A 58 12.83 18.12 -10.93
C ASP A 58 11.80 17.34 -10.10
N LEU A 59 11.65 16.04 -10.37
CA LEU A 59 10.86 15.14 -9.52
C LEU A 59 11.35 15.12 -8.06
N SER A 60 12.65 15.32 -7.83
CA SER A 60 13.26 15.29 -6.49
C SER A 60 12.73 16.38 -5.55
N LYS A 61 12.23 17.50 -6.10
CA LYS A 61 11.59 18.56 -5.30
C LYS A 61 10.13 18.27 -4.98
N VAL A 62 9.46 17.46 -5.80
CA VAL A 62 8.01 17.19 -5.73
C VAL A 62 7.72 15.92 -4.91
N VAL A 63 8.67 14.99 -4.89
CA VAL A 63 8.55 13.69 -4.22
C VAL A 63 9.25 13.74 -2.87
N ARG A 64 8.47 13.74 -1.79
CA ARG A 64 9.00 13.47 -0.45
C ARG A 64 8.94 11.97 -0.19
N GLY A 65 10.05 11.35 0.19
CA GLY A 65 10.08 9.92 0.52
C GLY A 65 9.25 9.56 1.76
N GLY A 66 8.91 8.28 1.90
CA GLY A 66 8.22 7.74 3.07
C GLY A 66 6.84 8.34 3.30
N GLY A 67 6.52 8.73 4.54
CA GLY A 67 5.22 9.32 4.88
C GLY A 67 4.92 10.65 4.15
N GLY A 68 5.96 11.39 3.75
CA GLY A 68 5.79 12.63 2.98
C GLY A 68 5.15 12.40 1.61
N LEU A 69 5.33 11.21 1.02
CA LEU A 69 4.73 10.87 -0.26
C LEU A 69 3.22 10.81 -0.12
N ALA A 70 2.75 10.02 0.85
CA ALA A 70 1.34 9.75 1.08
C ALA A 70 0.56 10.96 1.63
N PHE A 71 1.19 11.80 2.45
CA PHE A 71 0.48 12.89 3.15
C PHE A 71 0.74 14.29 2.58
N ILE A 72 1.65 14.44 1.60
CA ILE A 72 1.94 15.74 0.98
C ILE A 72 1.80 15.64 -0.54
N THR A 73 2.60 14.78 -1.18
CA THR A 73 2.64 14.68 -2.65
C THR A 73 1.33 14.12 -3.23
N TYR A 74 0.74 13.10 -2.60
CA TYR A 74 -0.52 12.50 -3.06
C TYR A 74 -1.73 13.44 -2.93
N PRO A 75 -1.96 14.13 -1.79
CA PRO A 75 -3.03 15.11 -1.68
C PRO A 75 -2.89 16.27 -2.68
N ASP A 76 -1.67 16.76 -2.93
CA ASP A 76 -1.42 17.81 -3.93
C ASP A 76 -1.73 17.32 -5.35
N ALA A 77 -1.43 16.05 -5.66
CA ALA A 77 -1.80 15.45 -6.95
C ALA A 77 -3.32 15.28 -7.10
N ILE A 78 -4.01 14.78 -6.07
CA ILE A 78 -5.46 14.57 -6.09
C ILE A 78 -6.21 15.90 -6.21
N ALA A 79 -5.73 16.96 -5.55
CA ALA A 79 -6.32 18.29 -5.64
C ALA A 79 -6.30 18.87 -7.07
N LYS A 80 -5.37 18.42 -7.92
CA LYS A 80 -5.25 18.84 -9.33
C LYS A 80 -6.05 17.98 -10.30
N PHE A 81 -6.74 16.93 -9.82
CA PHE A 81 -7.64 16.16 -10.67
C PHE A 81 -8.90 16.94 -11.01
N THR A 82 -9.21 16.99 -12.31
CA THR A 82 -10.39 17.66 -12.86
C THR A 82 -11.69 16.87 -12.65
N PHE A 83 -11.60 15.56 -12.39
CA PHE A 83 -12.75 14.68 -12.18
C PHE A 83 -12.87 14.26 -10.72
N TRP A 84 -13.90 14.76 -10.03
CA TRP A 84 -14.34 14.35 -8.67
C TRP A 84 -13.19 14.13 -7.66
N PRO A 85 -12.34 15.15 -7.41
CA PRO A 85 -11.15 15.01 -6.56
C PRO A 85 -11.49 14.59 -5.11
N GLN A 86 -12.66 15.00 -4.60
CA GLN A 86 -13.10 14.65 -3.25
C GLN A 86 -13.32 13.14 -3.06
N PHE A 87 -13.88 12.45 -4.06
CA PHE A 87 -14.10 11.01 -4.00
C PHE A 87 -12.76 10.25 -3.94
N PHE A 88 -11.81 10.62 -4.80
CA PHE A 88 -10.49 10.00 -4.82
C PHE A 88 -9.67 10.29 -3.56
N ALA A 89 -9.81 11.49 -2.99
CA ALA A 89 -9.19 11.82 -1.71
C ALA A 89 -9.69 10.89 -0.59
N VAL A 90 -11.02 10.74 -0.45
CA VAL A 90 -11.61 9.86 0.56
C VAL A 90 -11.19 8.41 0.32
N ALA A 91 -11.26 7.91 -0.92
CA ALA A 91 -10.85 6.55 -1.26
C ALA A 91 -9.37 6.28 -0.95
N PHE A 92 -8.48 7.25 -1.22
CA PHE A 92 -7.05 7.14 -0.93
C PHE A 92 -6.77 7.10 0.58
N PHE A 93 -7.37 7.99 1.37
CA PHE A 93 -7.19 7.97 2.82
C PHE A 93 -7.85 6.75 3.47
N LEU A 94 -8.98 6.29 2.96
CA LEU A 94 -9.62 5.05 3.41
C LEU A 94 -8.76 3.83 3.09
N MET A 95 -8.12 3.79 1.92
CA MET A 95 -7.14 2.75 1.59
C MET A 95 -5.98 2.74 2.60
N LEU A 96 -5.38 3.90 2.90
CA LEU A 96 -4.30 4.00 3.90
C LEU A 96 -4.77 3.54 5.29
N PHE A 97 -5.99 3.87 5.67
CA PHE A 97 -6.59 3.45 6.94
C PHE A 97 -6.78 1.94 7.00
N VAL A 98 -7.35 1.32 5.97
CA VAL A 98 -7.56 -0.13 5.89
C VAL A 98 -6.24 -0.89 5.92
N LEU A 99 -5.22 -0.41 5.18
CA LEU A 99 -3.88 -0.99 5.19
C LEU A 99 -3.22 -0.89 6.58
N GLY A 100 -3.38 0.25 7.25
CA GLY A 100 -2.88 0.46 8.62
C GLY A 100 -3.55 -0.47 9.63
N ILE A 101 -4.88 -0.57 9.60
CA ILE A 101 -5.63 -1.47 10.49
C ILE A 101 -5.30 -2.93 10.25
N GLY A 102 -5.29 -3.39 8.99
CA GLY A 102 -4.98 -4.78 8.67
C GLY A 102 -3.60 -5.19 9.22
N SER A 103 -2.63 -4.29 9.13
CA SER A 103 -1.28 -4.52 9.63
C SER A 103 -1.21 -4.52 11.16
N ILE A 104 -1.88 -3.59 11.84
CA ILE A 104 -1.82 -3.50 13.31
C ILE A 104 -2.58 -4.65 13.97
N VAL A 105 -3.70 -5.07 13.39
CA VAL A 105 -4.49 -6.20 13.90
C VAL A 105 -3.65 -7.47 13.81
N GLY A 106 -3.03 -7.75 12.66
CA GLY A 106 -2.17 -8.94 12.51
C GLY A 106 -0.98 -8.96 13.48
N MET A 107 -0.38 -7.79 13.74
CA MET A 107 0.72 -7.68 14.70
C MET A 107 0.25 -7.85 16.15
N ALA A 108 -0.84 -7.20 16.54
CA ALA A 108 -1.40 -7.32 17.88
C ALA A 108 -1.84 -8.76 18.19
N THR A 109 -2.47 -9.44 17.23
CA THR A 109 -2.89 -10.83 17.42
C THR A 109 -1.72 -11.80 17.51
N THR A 110 -0.58 -11.47 16.89
CA THR A 110 0.67 -12.25 17.01
C THR A 110 1.32 -12.12 18.38
N ILE A 111 1.19 -10.97 19.04
CA ILE A 111 1.67 -10.81 20.42
C ILE A 111 0.76 -11.53 21.42
N MET A 112 -0.53 -11.59 21.14
CA MET A 112 -1.52 -12.24 22.02
C MET A 112 -1.54 -13.78 21.92
N THR A 113 -1.09 -14.34 20.79
CA THR A 113 -1.07 -15.79 20.52
C THR A 113 0.27 -16.38 20.87
#